data_AF-A0A3D1ETV9-F1
#
_entry.id   AF-A0A3D1ETV9-F1
#
_cell.length_a   1.000
_cell.length_b   1.000
_cell.length_c   1.000
_cell.angle_alpha   90.00
_cell.angle_beta   90.00
_cell.angle_gamma   90.00
#
_symmetry.space_group_name_H-M   'P 1'
#
loop_
_entity.id
_entity.type
_entity.pdbx_description
1 polymer ?
#
loop_
_entity_poly.entity_id
_entity_poly.type
_entity_poly.pdbx_seq_one_letter_code
_entity_poly.pdbx_strand_id
1 'polypeptide(L)'
;MAKTSTQPTVLLLANGDLRITANQNCWEAQKEMEQTLIKAVKAAGYNIKRAHPYKKDQKHGFIQSQKEGMDVFAKIDPKAPLIIAEAVWQYSHHLLHGLLTHQGPILTVANWSGTWPGLVGMLNLNGSMTKAGIK
;
A
#
# COMPACT_ATOMS: atom_id res chain seq x y z
N MET A 1 -8.22 -9.50 36.17
CA MET A 1 -8.83 -9.23 34.85
C MET A 1 -7.69 -8.92 33.88
N ALA A 2 -7.44 -9.81 32.90
CA ALA A 2 -6.37 -9.60 31.94
C ALA A 2 -6.74 -8.41 31.04
N LYS A 3 -5.88 -7.40 30.95
CA LYS A 3 -6.00 -6.35 29.93
C LYS A 3 -5.86 -7.03 28.58
N THR A 4 -6.95 -7.21 27.84
CA THR A 4 -6.90 -7.47 26.41
C THR A 4 -6.29 -6.25 25.74
N SER A 5 -4.96 -6.18 25.64
CA SER A 5 -4.30 -5.11 24.88
C SER A 5 -4.66 -5.33 23.41
N THR A 6 -5.48 -4.44 22.87
CA THR A 6 -5.74 -4.39 21.43
C THR A 6 -4.40 -4.20 20.71
N GLN A 7 -4.01 -5.16 19.88
CA GLN A 7 -2.77 -5.07 19.10
C GLN A 7 -2.78 -3.79 18.24
N PRO A 8 -1.67 -3.05 18.17
CA PRO A 8 -1.56 -1.83 17.37
C PRO A 8 -1.88 -2.12 15.90
N THR A 9 -2.52 -1.15 15.23
CA THR A 9 -2.95 -1.30 13.83
C THR A 9 -2.05 -0.50 12.89
N VAL A 10 -1.63 -1.12 11.80
CA VAL A 10 -0.89 -0.54 10.68
C VAL A 10 -1.82 -0.41 9.49
N LEU A 11 -1.78 0.74 8.80
CA LEU A 11 -2.60 0.97 7.62
C LEU A 11 -1.90 0.39 6.38
N LEU A 12 -2.65 -0.31 5.53
CA LEU A 12 -2.14 -0.85 4.28
C LEU A 12 -2.72 -0.12 3.07
N LEU A 13 -1.83 0.34 2.20
CA LEU A 13 -2.14 0.92 0.89
C LEU A 13 -1.52 0.02 -0.20
N ALA A 14 -2.27 -0.25 -1.25
CA ALA A 14 -1.75 -0.80 -2.50
C ALA A 14 -1.86 0.23 -3.62
N ASN A 15 -0.74 0.61 -4.24
CA ASN A 15 -0.70 1.50 -5.39
C ASN A 15 -0.76 0.72 -6.72
N GLY A 16 -1.27 1.33 -7.77
CA GLY A 16 -1.53 0.67 -9.05
C GLY A 16 -1.08 1.42 -10.29
N ASP A 17 -1.31 0.75 -11.42
CA ASP A 17 -1.04 1.19 -12.77
C ASP A 17 -2.16 2.13 -13.27
N LEU A 18 -1.87 2.94 -14.29
CA LEU A 18 -2.88 3.72 -15.02
C LEU A 18 -3.75 2.83 -15.94
N ARG A 19 -3.23 1.66 -16.32
CA ARG A 19 -3.91 0.69 -17.19
C ARG A 19 -4.77 -0.24 -16.35
N ILE A 20 -6.08 -0.14 -16.53
CA ILE A 20 -7.07 -0.99 -15.85
C ILE A 20 -6.79 -2.50 -16.03
N THR A 21 -6.35 -2.92 -17.22
CA THR A 21 -6.05 -4.33 -17.52
C THR A 21 -4.86 -4.85 -16.72
N ALA A 22 -3.84 -4.03 -16.48
CA ALA A 22 -2.70 -4.39 -15.64
C ALA A 22 -3.13 -4.58 -14.18
N ASN A 23 -3.95 -3.65 -13.67
CA ASN A 23 -4.52 -3.73 -12.32
C ASN A 23 -5.40 -4.97 -12.13
N GLN A 24 -6.25 -5.29 -13.10
CA GLN A 24 -7.13 -6.46 -13.06
C GLN A 24 -6.33 -7.77 -13.07
N ASN A 25 -5.39 -7.90 -14.00
CA ASN A 25 -4.63 -9.15 -14.16
C ASN A 25 -3.69 -9.41 -12.98
N CYS A 26 -3.14 -8.37 -12.36
CA CYS A 26 -2.22 -8.48 -11.23
C CYS A 26 -2.94 -8.62 -9.87
N TRP A 27 -4.26 -8.39 -9.82
CA TRP A 27 -4.98 -8.30 -8.55
C TRP A 27 -4.86 -9.55 -7.66
N GLU A 28 -4.95 -10.74 -8.24
CA GLU A 28 -4.82 -11.98 -7.45
C GLU A 28 -3.44 -12.10 -6.79
N ALA A 29 -2.36 -11.74 -7.52
CA ALA A 29 -1.01 -11.75 -6.96
C ALA A 29 -0.84 -10.73 -5.81
N GLN A 30 -1.45 -9.55 -5.95
CA GLN A 30 -1.49 -8.56 -4.86
C GLN A 30 -2.21 -9.11 -3.63
N LYS A 31 -3.38 -9.71 -3.83
CA LYS A 31 -4.18 -10.27 -2.74
C LYS A 31 -3.44 -11.39 -2.01
N GLU A 32 -2.77 -12.30 -2.73
CA GLU A 32 -1.95 -13.36 -2.14
C GLU A 32 -0.78 -12.81 -1.33
N MET A 33 -0.07 -11.82 -1.87
CA MET A 33 1.02 -11.14 -1.17
C MET A 33 0.50 -10.46 0.11
N GLU A 34 -0.65 -9.77 0.04
CA GLU A 34 -1.26 -9.14 1.21
C GLU A 34 -1.66 -10.15 2.29
N GLN A 35 -2.18 -11.33 1.92
CA GLN A 35 -2.47 -12.38 2.91
C GLN A 35 -1.22 -12.87 3.62
N THR A 36 -0.11 -13.00 2.89
CA THR A 36 1.18 -13.39 3.47
C THR A 36 1.73 -12.30 4.39
N LEU A 37 1.63 -11.04 3.96
CA LEU A 37 2.01 -9.88 4.75
C LEU A 37 1.19 -9.74 6.03
N ILE A 38 -0.13 -9.94 5.97
CA ILE A 38 -1.03 -9.93 7.14
C ILE A 38 -0.59 -10.97 8.18
N LYS A 39 -0.24 -12.19 7.74
CA LYS A 39 0.25 -13.23 8.65
C LYS A 39 1.58 -12.83 9.30
N ALA A 40 2.52 -12.30 8.52
CA ALA A 40 3.83 -11.87 9.02
C ALA A 40 3.71 -10.71 10.03
N VAL A 41 2.91 -9.70 9.72
CA VAL A 41 2.69 -8.54 10.61
C VAL A 41 1.94 -8.93 11.88
N LYS A 42 0.99 -9.87 11.78
CA LYS A 42 0.33 -10.47 12.95
C LYS A 42 1.30 -11.23 13.85
N ALA A 43 2.23 -12.00 13.27
CA ALA A 43 3.28 -12.68 14.03
C ALA A 43 4.23 -11.70 14.73
N ALA A 44 4.42 -10.50 14.16
CA ALA A 44 5.16 -9.40 14.77
C ALA A 44 4.35 -8.60 15.83
N GLY A 45 3.10 -8.98 16.12
CA GLY A 45 2.28 -8.36 17.17
C GLY A 45 1.41 -7.18 16.74
N TYR A 46 1.24 -6.95 15.43
CA TYR A 46 0.44 -5.86 14.86
C TYR A 46 -0.73 -6.39 14.04
N ASN A 47 -1.79 -5.60 13.92
CA ASN A 47 -2.88 -5.83 12.96
C ASN A 47 -2.68 -4.98 11.71
N ILE A 48 -3.16 -5.45 10.55
CA ILE A 48 -3.26 -4.65 9.33
C ILE A 48 -4.71 -4.24 9.10
N LYS A 49 -4.93 -2.98 8.73
CA LYS A 49 -6.20 -2.47 8.19
C LYS A 49 -5.94 -1.81 6.83
N ARG A 50 -6.57 -2.34 5.77
CA ARG A 50 -6.52 -1.69 4.44
C ARG A 50 -7.25 -0.36 4.48
N ALA A 51 -6.62 0.71 3.96
CA ALA A 51 -7.18 2.07 4.02
C ALA A 51 -8.16 2.42 2.90
N HIS A 52 -8.28 1.55 1.89
CA HIS A 52 -9.16 1.74 0.73
C HIS A 52 -9.82 0.42 0.32
N PRO A 53 -11.02 0.48 -0.29
CA PRO A 53 -11.79 -0.72 -0.60
C PRO A 53 -11.32 -1.39 -1.90
N TYR A 54 -11.68 -2.67 -2.04
CA TYR A 54 -11.76 -3.31 -3.35
C TYR A 54 -12.89 -2.68 -4.19
N LYS A 55 -12.63 -2.39 -5.46
CA LYS A 55 -13.58 -1.80 -6.41
C LYS A 55 -14.18 -2.90 -7.27
N LYS A 56 -15.42 -3.30 -6.98
CA LYS A 56 -16.09 -4.43 -7.65
C LYS A 56 -16.32 -4.20 -9.14
N ASP A 57 -16.64 -2.97 -9.52
CA ASP A 57 -16.81 -2.49 -10.89
C ASP A 57 -15.51 -2.59 -11.71
N GLN A 58 -14.38 -2.29 -11.08
CA GLN A 58 -13.07 -2.28 -11.72
C GLN A 58 -12.28 -3.57 -11.54
N LYS A 59 -12.74 -4.46 -10.65
CA LYS A 59 -12.19 -5.78 -10.34
C LYS A 59 -10.78 -5.77 -9.74
N HIS A 60 -10.38 -4.70 -9.06
CA HIS A 60 -9.13 -4.62 -8.30
C HIS A 60 -9.24 -3.70 -7.08
N GLY A 61 -8.27 -3.77 -6.17
CA GLY A 61 -8.19 -2.90 -4.99
C GLY A 61 -7.09 -1.85 -5.04
N PHE A 62 -6.35 -1.68 -6.12
CA PHE A 62 -5.28 -0.66 -6.20
C PHE A 62 -5.77 0.78 -6.25
N ILE A 63 -5.05 1.72 -5.63
CA ILE A 63 -5.19 3.16 -5.92
C ILE A 63 -4.63 3.41 -7.33
N GLN A 64 -5.42 3.98 -8.22
CA GLN A 64 -5.06 4.08 -9.65
C GLN A 64 -5.06 5.52 -10.19
N SER A 65 -5.15 6.52 -9.31
CA SER A 65 -5.02 7.92 -9.71
C SER A 65 -4.52 8.78 -8.55
N GLN A 66 -3.96 9.95 -8.89
CA GLN A 66 -3.60 10.96 -7.89
C GLN A 66 -4.80 11.45 -7.10
N LYS A 67 -5.95 11.66 -7.75
CA LYS A 67 -7.16 12.07 -7.04
C LYS A 67 -7.56 11.04 -5.98
N GLU A 68 -7.61 9.76 -6.35
CA GLU A 68 -7.95 8.69 -5.42
C GLU A 68 -6.94 8.58 -4.28
N GLY A 69 -5.64 8.70 -4.57
CA GLY A 69 -4.62 8.72 -3.54
C GLY A 69 -4.81 9.86 -2.54
N MET A 70 -5.04 11.08 -3.02
CA MET A 70 -5.34 12.23 -2.15
C MET A 70 -6.62 12.01 -1.33
N ASP A 71 -7.68 11.44 -1.93
CA ASP A 71 -8.93 11.11 -1.22
C ASP A 71 -8.73 10.06 -0.12
N VAL A 72 -7.76 9.14 -0.27
CA VAL A 72 -7.36 8.17 0.77
C VAL A 72 -6.59 8.87 1.88
N PHE A 73 -5.55 9.65 1.54
CA PHE A 73 -4.73 10.33 2.54
C PHE A 73 -5.53 11.34 3.38
N ALA A 74 -6.55 11.98 2.81
CA ALA A 74 -7.44 12.89 3.54
C ALA A 74 -8.28 12.19 4.63
N LYS A 75 -8.39 10.86 4.62
CA LYS A 75 -9.25 10.08 5.53
C LYS A 75 -8.47 9.25 6.55
N ILE A 76 -7.15 9.15 6.42
CA ILE A 76 -6.32 8.39 7.35
C ILE A 76 -5.66 9.32 8.37
N ASP A 77 -5.31 8.77 9.54
CA ASP A 77 -4.49 9.49 10.52
C ASP A 77 -3.08 9.72 9.94
N PRO A 78 -2.62 10.98 9.79
CA PRO A 78 -1.30 11.29 9.24
C PRO A 78 -0.14 10.75 10.09
N LYS A 79 -0.37 10.33 11.33
CA LYS A 79 0.65 9.76 12.22
C LYS A 79 0.61 8.23 12.28
N ALA A 80 -0.39 7.60 11.68
CA ALA A 80 -0.49 6.14 11.70
C ALA A 80 0.68 5.48 10.97
N PRO A 81 1.21 4.35 11.47
CA PRO A 81 2.18 3.56 10.73
C PRO A 81 1.56 3.06 9.42
N LEU A 82 2.31 3.19 8.34
CA LEU A 82 1.85 2.95 6.98
C LEU A 82 2.67 1.88 6.31
N ILE A 83 2.00 0.88 5.71
CA ILE A 83 2.61 -0.05 4.77
C ILE A 83 2.08 0.23 3.36
N ILE A 84 3.01 0.42 2.42
CA ILE A 84 2.70 0.45 0.99
C ILE A 84 3.13 -0.89 0.40
N ALA A 85 2.17 -1.70 -0.03
CA ALA A 85 2.40 -3.07 -0.49
C ALA A 85 2.11 -3.19 -1.99
N GLU A 86 3.10 -3.59 -2.79
CA GLU A 86 3.03 -3.57 -4.25
C GLU A 86 3.43 -4.90 -4.89
N ALA A 87 2.50 -5.53 -5.60
CA ALA A 87 2.76 -6.65 -6.50
C ALA A 87 2.73 -6.24 -7.99
N VAL A 88 2.31 -5.01 -8.30
CA VAL A 88 2.07 -4.49 -9.66
C VAL A 88 3.02 -3.33 -9.98
N TRP A 89 3.20 -3.03 -11.27
CA TRP A 89 3.75 -1.73 -11.66
C TRP A 89 2.83 -0.60 -11.19
N GLN A 90 3.42 0.52 -10.78
CA GLN A 90 2.66 1.64 -10.22
C GLN A 90 3.21 2.97 -10.69
N TYR A 91 2.38 4.01 -10.59
CA TYR A 91 2.82 5.38 -10.81
C TYR A 91 2.90 6.17 -9.51
N SER A 92 4.12 6.58 -9.15
CA SER A 92 4.40 7.13 -7.81
C SER A 92 3.57 8.37 -7.49
N HIS A 93 3.22 9.17 -8.50
CA HIS A 93 2.42 10.39 -8.35
C HIS A 93 1.02 10.15 -7.73
N HIS A 94 0.51 8.90 -7.78
CA HIS A 94 -0.73 8.52 -7.10
C HIS A 94 -0.63 8.72 -5.58
N LEU A 95 0.51 8.36 -4.97
CA LEU A 95 0.70 8.42 -3.52
C LEU A 95 1.63 9.54 -3.06
N LEU A 96 2.60 9.95 -3.90
CA LEU A 96 3.71 10.81 -3.50
C LEU A 96 3.25 12.09 -2.79
N HIS A 97 2.18 12.73 -3.27
CA HIS A 97 1.63 13.95 -2.69
C HIS A 97 1.04 13.73 -1.28
N GLY A 98 0.39 12.59 -1.05
CA GLY A 98 -0.08 12.23 0.29
C GLY A 98 1.07 11.89 1.23
N LEU A 99 2.05 11.13 0.72
CA LEU A 99 3.25 10.75 1.47
C LEU A 99 4.10 11.94 1.90
N LEU A 100 4.15 13.01 1.09
CA LEU A 100 4.82 14.28 1.46
C LEU A 100 4.28 14.89 2.77
N THR A 101 3.01 14.65 3.08
CA THR A 101 2.34 15.20 4.28
C THR A 101 2.16 14.19 5.40
N HIS A 102 2.50 12.92 5.15
CA HIS A 102 2.41 11.86 6.15
C HIS A 102 3.55 12.02 7.18
N GLN A 103 3.23 11.88 8.45
CA GLN A 103 4.14 12.10 9.58
C GLN A 103 4.51 10.79 10.29
N GLY A 104 3.73 9.73 10.08
CA GLY A 104 3.98 8.41 10.64
C GLY A 104 5.08 7.65 9.89
N PRO A 105 5.61 6.56 10.48
CA PRO A 105 6.62 5.74 9.83
C PRO A 105 6.03 5.01 8.61
N ILE A 106 6.83 4.89 7.56
CA ILE A 106 6.45 4.26 6.29
C ILE A 106 7.31 3.01 6.07
N LEU A 107 6.67 1.90 5.72
CA LEU A 107 7.31 0.68 5.27
C LEU A 107 6.82 0.34 3.86
N THR A 108 7.73 0.22 2.91
CA THR A 108 7.41 -0.27 1.56
C THR A 108 7.69 -1.77 1.47
N VAL A 109 6.76 -2.53 0.92
CA VAL A 109 6.85 -3.98 0.74
C VAL A 109 6.49 -4.31 -0.71
N ALA A 110 7.21 -5.23 -1.31
CA ALA A 110 6.91 -5.72 -2.64
C ALA A 110 6.95 -7.25 -2.73
N ASN A 111 6.31 -7.79 -3.76
CA ASN A 111 6.51 -9.18 -4.14
C ASN A 111 7.92 -9.40 -4.71
N TRP A 112 8.38 -10.65 -4.66
CA TRP A 112 9.56 -11.10 -5.41
C TRP A 112 9.10 -12.01 -6.56
N SER A 113 8.92 -11.43 -7.74
CA SER A 113 8.35 -12.13 -8.90
C SER A 113 8.94 -11.62 -10.22
N GLY A 114 9.21 -12.54 -11.14
CA GLY A 114 9.52 -12.19 -12.54
C GLY A 114 8.29 -11.93 -13.41
N THR A 115 7.09 -12.31 -12.95
CA THR A 115 5.84 -12.14 -13.71
C THR A 115 5.19 -10.79 -13.44
N TRP A 116 5.14 -10.38 -12.17
CA TRP A 116 4.48 -9.15 -11.76
C TRP A 116 5.47 -8.17 -11.14
N PRO A 117 5.63 -6.95 -11.69
CA PRO A 117 6.77 -6.08 -11.41
C PRO A 117 6.60 -5.20 -10.15
N GLY A 118 6.05 -5.76 -9.07
CA GLY A 118 5.85 -5.02 -7.82
C GLY A 118 7.13 -4.50 -7.20
N LEU A 119 8.22 -5.28 -7.22
CA LEU A 119 9.54 -4.80 -6.78
C LEU A 119 10.01 -3.57 -7.58
N VAL A 120 9.82 -3.59 -8.90
CA VAL A 120 10.22 -2.49 -9.78
C VAL A 120 9.36 -1.25 -9.50
N GLY A 121 8.05 -1.43 -9.29
CA GLY A 121 7.14 -0.38 -8.83
C GLY A 121 7.61 0.24 -7.51
N MET A 122 7.86 -0.59 -6.51
CA MET A 122 8.23 -0.14 -5.17
C MET A 122 9.57 0.59 -5.15
N LEU A 123 10.56 0.12 -5.92
CA LEU A 123 11.85 0.82 -6.05
C LEU A 123 11.69 2.20 -6.71
N ASN A 124 10.77 2.35 -7.68
CA ASN A 124 10.47 3.66 -8.27
C ASN A 124 9.77 4.60 -7.29
N LEU A 125 8.89 4.07 -6.43
CA LEU A 125 8.29 4.85 -5.34
C LEU A 125 9.38 5.29 -4.35
N ASN A 126 10.26 4.39 -3.92
CA ASN A 126 11.34 4.68 -2.98
C ASN A 126 12.31 5.73 -3.55
N GLY A 127 12.66 5.65 -4.83
CA GLY A 127 13.45 6.67 -5.52
C GLY A 127 12.75 8.04 -5.53
N SER A 128 11.43 8.06 -5.75
CA SER A 128 10.63 9.28 -5.71
C SER A 128 10.55 9.88 -4.30
N MET A 129 10.33 9.04 -3.28
CA MET A 129 10.33 9.43 -1.86
C MET A 129 11.66 10.01 -1.44
N THR A 130 12.76 9.35 -1.81
CA THR A 130 14.14 9.80 -1.53
C THR A 130 14.39 11.18 -2.14
N LYS A 131 14.03 11.36 -3.42
CA LYS A 131 14.16 12.66 -4.10
C LYS A 131 13.32 13.76 -3.45
N ALA A 132 12.16 13.40 -2.92
CA ALA A 132 11.24 14.31 -2.24
C ALA A 132 11.59 14.59 -0.77
N GLY A 133 12.65 13.96 -0.23
CA GLY A 133 13.04 14.11 1.18
C GLY A 133 12.14 13.37 2.18
N ILE A 134 11.33 12.42 1.70
CA ILE A 134 10.48 11.55 2.53
C ILE A 134 11.33 10.40 3.06
N LYS A 135 11.21 10.09 4.35
CA LYS A 135 11.98 9.05 5.06
C LYS A 135 11.10 7.90 5.52
#